data_AF-A0A496A3D0-F1
#
_entry.id   AF-A0A496A3D0-F1
#
_cell.length_a   1.000
_cell.length_b   1.000
_cell.length_c   1.000
_cell.angle_alpha   90.00
_cell.angle_beta   90.00
_cell.angle_gamma   90.00
#
_symmetry.space_group_name_H-M   'P 1'
#
loop_
_entity.id
_entity.type
_entity.pdbx_description
1 polymer ?
#
loop_
_entity_poly.entity_id
_entity_poly.type
_entity_poly.pdbx_seq_one_letter_code
_entity_poly.pdbx_strand_id
1 'polypeptide(L)'
;MQSTKRIRNQDSHIPAKQILAILISVALCGVIAWAQKSNDESQKGITLVDLGVTEEQKVQLEELWNLKRQKDIQAINDLKTLNRLAKDSLVEDAEIQETLDTFRAKRKEMRGQIEESEEELIQTLPTQAQLHLTLMGVLDNGIPRRTKKAQTNKNTGGTPKRSPE
;
A
#
# COMPACT_ATOMS: atom_id res chain seq x y z
N MET A 1 22.05 73.67 -7.57
CA MET A 1 22.93 73.41 -8.73
C MET A 1 23.49 71.99 -8.62
N GLN A 2 23.77 71.38 -9.76
CA GLN A 2 23.79 69.94 -10.06
C GLN A 2 24.90 69.11 -9.38
N SER A 3 24.63 67.83 -9.09
CA SER A 3 25.61 66.71 -9.06
C SER A 3 24.85 65.36 -8.97
N THR A 4 24.34 64.84 -10.09
CA THR A 4 24.85 63.73 -10.93
C THR A 4 24.61 62.29 -10.43
N LYS A 5 23.73 61.62 -11.18
CA LYS A 5 23.49 60.17 -11.30
C LYS A 5 24.78 59.37 -11.50
N ARG A 6 24.85 58.18 -10.88
CA ARG A 6 25.41 56.96 -11.51
C ARG A 6 24.62 55.73 -11.04
N ILE A 7 23.62 55.33 -11.84
CA ILE A 7 23.06 53.98 -11.78
C ILE A 7 23.84 53.17 -12.82
N ARG A 8 24.67 52.23 -12.36
CA ARG A 8 25.28 51.21 -13.22
C ARG A 8 24.19 50.23 -13.63
N ASN A 9 23.75 50.29 -14.88
CA ASN A 9 23.10 49.15 -15.52
C ASN A 9 24.16 48.06 -15.71
N GLN A 10 24.03 46.96 -14.97
CA GLN A 10 24.72 45.72 -15.31
C GLN A 10 23.88 44.99 -16.35
N ASP A 11 24.29 45.11 -17.62
CA ASP A 11 23.83 44.21 -18.67
C ASP A 11 24.25 42.78 -18.31
N SER A 12 23.27 42.02 -17.85
CA SER A 12 23.41 40.59 -17.61
C SER A 12 23.39 39.89 -18.96
N HIS A 13 24.52 39.87 -19.66
CA HIS A 13 24.74 38.98 -20.79
C HIS A 13 24.77 37.54 -20.27
N ILE A 14 23.59 36.93 -20.16
CA ILE A 14 23.44 35.49 -19.98
C ILE A 14 23.98 34.86 -21.27
N PRO A 15 25.09 34.10 -21.23
CA PRO A 15 25.66 33.52 -22.45
C PRO A 15 24.64 32.56 -23.07
N ALA A 16 24.44 32.63 -24.39
CA ALA A 16 23.45 31.84 -25.14
C ALA A 16 23.48 30.34 -24.84
N LYS A 17 24.64 29.81 -24.40
CA LYS A 17 24.81 28.43 -23.93
C LYS A 17 23.96 28.08 -22.70
N GLN A 18 23.74 29.02 -21.78
CA GLN A 18 22.88 28.81 -20.61
C GLN A 18 21.39 28.78 -20.99
N ILE A 19 20.96 29.59 -21.96
CA ILE A 19 19.58 29.58 -22.45
C ILE A 19 19.27 28.24 -23.14
N LEU A 20 20.21 27.72 -23.95
CA LEU A 20 20.06 26.42 -24.60
C LEU A 20 19.93 25.27 -23.59
N ALA A 21 20.74 25.29 -22.52
CA ALA A 21 20.67 24.28 -21.46
C ALA A 21 19.35 24.32 -20.67
N ILE A 22 18.80 25.51 -20.42
CA ILE A 22 17.48 25.67 -19.78
C ILE A 22 16.37 25.15 -20.70
N LEU A 23 16.40 25.48 -21.99
CA LEU A 23 15.41 25.01 -22.96
C LEU A 23 15.40 23.47 -23.10
N ILE A 24 16.58 22.85 -23.13
CA ILE A 24 16.71 21.38 -23.14
C ILE A 24 16.13 20.77 -21.86
N SER A 25 16.38 21.38 -20.70
CA SER A 25 15.86 20.88 -19.41
C SER A 25 14.33 21.01 -19.31
N VAL A 26 13.75 22.10 -19.80
CA VAL A 26 12.29 22.30 -19.83
C VAL A 26 11.63 21.32 -20.81
N ALA A 27 12.25 21.05 -21.96
CA ALA A 27 11.77 20.06 -22.91
C ALA A 27 11.79 18.63 -22.32
N LEU A 28 12.89 18.25 -21.65
CA LEU A 28 12.99 16.96 -20.95
C LEU A 28 11.95 16.82 -19.84
N CYS A 29 11.75 17.85 -19.00
CA CYS A 29 10.72 17.85 -17.97
C CYS A 29 9.30 17.80 -18.55
N GLY A 30 9.04 18.47 -19.67
CA GLY A 30 7.76 18.44 -20.36
C GLY A 30 7.41 17.06 -20.91
N VAL A 31 8.38 16.36 -21.51
CA VAL A 31 8.20 14.98 -22.01
C VAL A 31 7.95 14.00 -20.85
N ILE A 32 8.66 14.15 -19.73
CA ILE A 32 8.46 13.31 -18.53
C ILE A 32 7.07 13.56 -17.92
N ALA A 33 6.63 14.81 -17.79
CA ALA A 33 5.29 15.13 -17.30
C ALA A 33 4.17 14.63 -18.23
N TRP A 34 4.38 14.69 -19.55
CA TRP A 34 3.40 14.16 -20.51
C TRP A 34 3.33 12.63 -20.51
N ALA A 35 4.47 11.94 -20.37
CA ALA A 35 4.53 10.49 -20.20
C ALA A 35 3.96 10.01 -18.86
N GLN A 36 4.08 10.81 -17.79
CA GLN A 36 3.40 10.52 -16.52
C GLN A 36 1.88 10.69 -16.64
N LYS A 37 1.41 11.73 -17.35
CA LYS A 37 -0.02 11.98 -17.57
C LYS A 37 -0.70 10.90 -18.41
N SER A 38 -0.03 10.34 -19.43
CA SER A 38 -0.59 9.22 -20.22
C SER A 38 -0.61 7.90 -19.45
N ASN A 39 0.33 7.69 -18.52
CA ASN A 39 0.30 6.53 -17.62
C ASN A 39 -0.80 6.63 -16.56
N ASP A 40 -1.10 7.83 -16.04
CA ASP A 40 -2.15 8.02 -15.03
C ASP A 40 -3.57 7.76 -15.59
N GLU A 41 -3.84 8.04 -16.87
CA GLU A 41 -5.14 7.74 -17.49
C GLU A 41 -5.41 6.23 -17.66
N SER A 42 -4.35 5.41 -17.71
CA SER A 42 -4.47 3.94 -17.79
C SER A 42 -4.82 3.27 -16.45
N GLN A 43 -4.79 4.02 -15.34
CA GLN A 43 -5.11 3.52 -13.99
C GLN A 43 -6.57 3.78 -13.56
N LYS A 44 -7.53 3.84 -14.49
CA LYS A 44 -8.93 3.58 -14.11
C LYS A 44 -9.06 2.10 -13.78
N GLY A 45 -8.74 1.75 -12.54
CA GLY A 45 -8.86 0.39 -12.02
C GLY A 45 -10.28 -0.15 -12.22
N ILE A 46 -10.38 -1.38 -12.70
CA ILE A 46 -11.64 -2.11 -12.85
C ILE A 46 -12.28 -2.19 -11.45
N THR A 47 -13.50 -1.67 -11.32
CA THR A 47 -14.23 -1.71 -10.05
C THR A 47 -14.96 -3.05 -9.87
N LEU A 48 -15.32 -3.40 -8.64
CA LEU A 48 -16.13 -4.61 -8.38
C LEU A 48 -17.48 -4.57 -9.12
N VAL A 49 -18.04 -3.38 -9.33
CA VAL A 49 -19.28 -3.19 -10.10
C VAL A 49 -19.05 -3.50 -11.58
N ASP A 50 -17.91 -3.09 -12.15
CA ASP A 50 -17.52 -3.42 -13.53
C ASP A 50 -17.31 -4.93 -13.74
N LEU A 51 -17.05 -5.66 -12.65
CA LEU A 51 -16.92 -7.12 -12.64
C LEU A 51 -18.26 -7.85 -12.42
N GLY A 52 -19.36 -7.13 -12.32
CA GLY A 52 -20.69 -7.70 -12.09
C GLY A 52 -20.95 -8.17 -10.66
N VAL A 53 -20.15 -7.73 -9.68
CA VAL A 53 -20.35 -8.08 -8.27
C VAL A 53 -21.54 -7.31 -7.71
N THR A 54 -22.55 -8.01 -7.20
CA THR A 54 -23.73 -7.40 -6.58
C THR A 54 -23.40 -6.82 -5.20
N GLU A 55 -24.30 -6.00 -4.63
CA GLU A 55 -24.09 -5.46 -3.27
C GLU A 55 -24.08 -6.59 -2.22
N GLU A 56 -24.92 -7.62 -2.38
CA GLU A 56 -24.94 -8.79 -1.50
C GLU A 56 -23.60 -9.53 -1.55
N GLN A 57 -23.04 -9.71 -2.74
CA GLN A 57 -21.74 -10.35 -2.93
C GLN A 57 -20.60 -9.51 -2.38
N LYS A 58 -20.69 -8.18 -2.42
CA LYS A 58 -19.70 -7.30 -1.77
C LYS A 58 -19.70 -7.47 -0.25
N VAL A 59 -20.88 -7.60 0.36
CA VAL A 59 -21.01 -7.86 1.80
C VAL A 59 -20.34 -9.19 2.16
N GLN A 60 -20.63 -10.26 1.41
CA GLN A 60 -19.99 -11.56 1.61
C GLN A 60 -18.46 -11.49 1.42
N LEU A 61 -17.99 -10.71 0.46
CA LEU A 61 -16.55 -10.49 0.23
C LEU A 61 -15.89 -9.77 1.40
N GLU A 62 -16.57 -8.79 1.99
CA GLU A 62 -16.12 -8.06 3.19
C GLU A 62 -16.12 -8.96 4.43
N GLU A 63 -17.12 -9.82 4.58
CA GLU A 63 -17.19 -10.82 5.66
C GLU A 63 -16.05 -11.84 5.57
N LEU A 64 -15.83 -12.42 4.38
CA LEU A 64 -14.71 -13.34 4.13
C LEU A 64 -13.37 -12.66 4.43
N TRP A 65 -13.22 -11.39 4.05
CA TRP A 65 -12.03 -10.61 4.35
C TRP A 65 -11.84 -10.39 5.86
N ASN A 66 -12.91 -10.05 6.58
CA ASN A 66 -12.87 -9.88 8.01
C ASN A 66 -12.52 -11.18 8.74
N LEU A 67 -13.04 -12.33 8.29
CA LEU A 67 -12.66 -13.65 8.80
C LEU A 67 -11.18 -13.95 8.59
N LYS A 68 -10.67 -13.76 7.37
CA LYS A 68 -9.24 -13.93 7.04
C LYS A 68 -8.36 -13.02 7.89
N ARG A 69 -8.77 -11.77 8.10
CA ARG A 69 -8.07 -10.82 8.97
C ARG A 69 -8.06 -11.24 10.44
N GLN A 70 -9.20 -11.71 10.96
CA GLN A 70 -9.28 -12.19 12.34
C GLN A 70 -8.37 -13.39 12.57
N LYS A 71 -8.34 -14.34 11.63
CA LYS A 71 -7.41 -15.47 11.63
C LYS A 71 -5.95 -15.03 11.73
N ASP A 72 -5.53 -14.03 10.95
CA ASP A 72 -4.14 -13.56 10.99
C ASP A 72 -3.79 -12.90 12.32
N ILE A 73 -4.68 -12.06 12.85
CA ILE A 73 -4.50 -11.43 14.16
C ILE A 73 -4.38 -12.50 15.26
N GLN A 74 -5.27 -13.50 15.22
CA GLN A 74 -5.29 -14.58 16.18
C GLN A 74 -4.04 -15.46 16.07
N ALA A 75 -3.61 -15.80 14.86
CA ALA A 75 -2.37 -16.56 14.64
C ALA A 75 -1.15 -15.84 15.19
N ILE A 76 -1.04 -14.52 15.02
CA ILE A 76 0.05 -13.72 15.60
C ILE A 76 0.03 -13.78 17.13
N ASN A 77 -1.16 -13.66 17.74
CA ASN A 77 -1.29 -13.71 19.20
C ASN A 77 -0.98 -15.11 19.74
N ASP A 78 -1.45 -16.17 19.09
CA ASP A 78 -1.19 -17.54 19.48
C ASP A 78 0.31 -17.87 19.36
N LEU A 79 0.99 -17.40 18.31
CA LEU A 79 2.44 -17.56 18.16
C LEU A 79 3.23 -16.85 19.26
N LYS A 80 2.75 -15.70 19.76
CA LYS A 80 3.38 -15.04 20.92
C LYS A 80 3.24 -15.91 22.18
N THR A 81 2.08 -16.51 22.40
CA THR A 81 1.85 -17.43 23.51
C THR A 81 2.76 -18.66 23.41
N LEU A 82 2.83 -19.29 22.24
CA LEU A 82 3.72 -20.44 22.01
C LEU A 82 5.20 -20.07 22.20
N ASN A 83 5.62 -18.89 21.73
CA ASN A 83 6.99 -18.40 21.94
C ASN A 83 7.30 -18.12 23.43
N ARG A 84 6.30 -17.67 24.20
CA ARG A 84 6.45 -17.53 25.66
C ARG A 84 6.67 -18.90 26.31
N LEU A 85 5.84 -19.90 25.99
CA LEU A 85 5.99 -21.26 26.52
C LEU A 85 7.33 -21.89 26.11
N ALA A 86 7.77 -21.68 24.86
CA ALA A 86 9.06 -22.20 24.38
C ALA A 86 10.28 -21.59 25.10
N LYS A 87 10.12 -20.43 25.75
CA LYS A 87 11.19 -19.75 26.51
C LYS A 87 11.13 -20.04 28.00
N ASP A 88 10.01 -20.55 28.49
CA ASP A 88 9.80 -20.82 29.89
C ASP A 88 10.14 -22.28 30.20
N SER A 89 11.28 -22.50 30.84
CA SER A 89 11.77 -23.82 31.19
C SER A 89 11.03 -24.47 32.36
N LEU A 90 10.12 -23.74 33.02
CA LEU A 90 9.37 -24.22 34.18
C LEU A 90 7.94 -24.66 33.82
N VAL A 91 7.51 -24.48 32.57
CA VAL A 91 6.21 -24.94 32.09
C VAL A 91 6.20 -26.47 32.01
N GLU A 92 5.13 -27.09 32.49
CA GLU A 92 4.95 -28.53 32.44
C GLU A 92 4.58 -29.00 31.01
N ASP A 93 5.10 -30.16 30.60
CA ASP A 93 4.82 -30.76 29.28
C ASP A 93 3.31 -30.89 28.99
N ALA A 94 2.50 -31.14 30.02
CA ALA A 94 1.05 -31.22 29.91
C ALA A 94 0.43 -29.88 29.48
N GLU A 95 0.89 -28.76 30.03
CA GLU A 95 0.43 -27.41 29.68
C GLU A 95 0.87 -27.03 28.25
N ILE A 96 2.09 -27.42 27.87
CA ILE A 96 2.60 -27.26 26.49
C ILE A 96 1.70 -28.02 25.51
N GLN A 97 1.39 -29.28 25.82
CA GLN A 97 0.57 -30.14 24.97
C GLN A 97 -0.86 -29.61 24.84
N GLU A 98 -1.49 -29.22 25.94
CA GLU A 98 -2.84 -28.62 25.94
C GLU A 98 -2.89 -27.34 25.10
N THR A 99 -1.89 -26.48 25.24
CA THR A 99 -1.81 -25.24 24.46
C THR A 99 -1.63 -25.53 22.97
N LEU A 100 -0.80 -26.50 22.60
CA LEU A 100 -0.60 -26.91 21.22
C LEU A 100 -1.86 -27.50 20.60
N ASP A 101 -2.59 -28.33 21.33
CA ASP A 101 -3.82 -28.95 20.83
C ASP A 101 -4.93 -27.92 20.66
N THR A 102 -5.07 -27.00 21.61
CA THR A 102 -5.98 -25.85 21.50
C THR A 102 -5.64 -24.99 20.27
N PHE A 103 -4.36 -24.70 20.05
CA PHE A 103 -3.91 -23.94 18.88
C PHE A 103 -4.24 -24.65 17.57
N ARG A 104 -3.97 -25.97 17.49
CA ARG A 104 -4.26 -26.78 16.30
C ARG A 104 -5.75 -26.86 16.02
N ALA A 105 -6.57 -27.05 17.05
CA ALA A 105 -8.02 -27.11 16.93
C ALA A 105 -8.59 -25.79 16.38
N LYS A 106 -8.23 -24.65 17.00
CA LYS A 106 -8.63 -23.31 16.53
C LYS A 106 -8.20 -23.04 15.08
N ARG A 107 -6.97 -23.43 14.73
CA ARG A 107 -6.46 -23.25 13.36
C ARG A 107 -7.23 -24.06 12.33
N LYS A 108 -7.66 -25.27 12.69
CA LYS A 108 -8.47 -26.14 11.83
C LYS A 108 -9.89 -25.59 11.66
N GLU A 109 -10.52 -25.18 12.75
CA GLU A 109 -11.86 -24.59 12.75
C GLU A 109 -11.92 -23.33 11.88
N MET A 110 -11.02 -22.37 12.12
CA MET A 110 -10.97 -21.12 11.38
C MET A 110 -10.65 -21.33 9.89
N ARG A 111 -9.87 -22.37 9.57
CA ARG A 111 -9.62 -22.74 8.17
C ARG A 111 -10.90 -23.27 7.51
N GLY A 112 -11.63 -24.16 8.18
CA GLY A 112 -12.88 -24.70 7.65
C GLY A 112 -13.92 -23.61 7.39
N GLN A 113 -14.09 -22.67 8.32
CA GLN A 113 -15.01 -21.53 8.14
C GLN A 113 -14.64 -20.67 6.92
N ILE A 114 -13.35 -20.42 6.71
CA ILE A 114 -12.87 -19.66 5.56
C ILE A 114 -13.09 -20.43 4.25
N GLU A 115 -12.78 -21.72 4.23
CA GLU A 115 -12.97 -22.58 3.04
C GLU A 115 -14.46 -22.65 2.66
N GLU A 116 -15.35 -22.84 3.63
CA GLU A 116 -16.81 -22.85 3.43
C GLU A 116 -17.32 -21.52 2.87
N SER A 117 -16.98 -20.39 3.51
CA SER A 117 -17.38 -19.05 3.03
C SER A 117 -16.80 -18.72 1.65
N GLU A 118 -15.60 -19.21 1.33
CA GLU A 118 -14.97 -19.01 0.03
C GLU A 118 -15.64 -19.84 -1.08
N GLU A 119 -15.98 -21.10 -0.79
CA GLU A 119 -16.73 -21.95 -1.71
C GLU A 119 -18.11 -21.38 -2.04
N GLU A 120 -18.86 -20.91 -1.03
CA GLU A 120 -20.16 -20.26 -1.21
C GLU A 120 -20.05 -19.00 -2.09
N LEU A 121 -19.03 -18.18 -1.84
CA LEU A 121 -18.79 -16.96 -2.60
C LEU A 121 -18.39 -17.26 -4.06
N ILE A 122 -17.53 -18.25 -4.30
CA ILE A 122 -17.10 -18.64 -5.65
C ILE A 122 -18.27 -19.18 -6.48
N GLN A 123 -19.21 -19.90 -5.87
CA GLN A 123 -20.39 -20.42 -6.57
C GLN A 123 -21.31 -19.31 -7.10
N THR A 124 -21.31 -18.15 -6.46
CA THR A 124 -22.21 -17.04 -6.82
C THR A 124 -21.53 -15.95 -7.64
N LEU A 125 -20.22 -15.75 -7.47
CA LEU A 125 -19.47 -14.70 -8.16
C LEU A 125 -19.39 -14.92 -9.67
N PRO A 126 -19.48 -13.86 -10.49
CA PRO A 126 -19.16 -13.95 -11.92
C PRO A 126 -17.73 -14.44 -12.14
N THR A 127 -17.51 -15.28 -13.16
CA THR A 127 -16.17 -15.85 -13.46
C THR A 127 -15.09 -14.78 -13.64
N GLN A 128 -15.45 -13.64 -14.23
CA GLN A 128 -14.51 -12.53 -14.42
C GLN A 128 -14.13 -11.85 -13.10
N ALA A 129 -15.08 -11.76 -12.16
CA ALA A 129 -14.82 -11.30 -10.79
C ALA A 129 -13.91 -12.30 -10.06
N GLN A 130 -14.18 -13.61 -10.15
CA GLN A 130 -13.33 -14.65 -9.56
C GLN A 130 -11.87 -14.53 -10.02
N LEU A 131 -11.66 -14.38 -11.34
CA LEU A 131 -10.32 -14.19 -11.90
C LEU A 131 -9.63 -12.94 -11.34
N HIS A 132 -10.32 -11.79 -11.33
CA HIS A 132 -9.76 -10.53 -10.84
C HIS A 132 -9.46 -10.58 -9.35
N LEU A 133 -10.36 -11.16 -8.55
CA LEU A 133 -10.18 -11.30 -7.10
C LEU A 133 -9.04 -12.28 -6.77
N THR A 134 -8.87 -13.33 -7.56
CA THR A 134 -7.71 -14.25 -7.46
C THR A 134 -6.42 -13.51 -7.79
N LEU A 135 -6.36 -12.78 -8.92
CA LEU A 135 -5.17 -12.04 -9.35
C LEU A 135 -4.77 -10.94 -8.36
N MET A 136 -5.75 -10.29 -7.73
CA MET A 136 -5.50 -9.30 -6.69
C MET A 136 -5.13 -9.93 -5.33
N GLY A 137 -5.17 -11.27 -5.23
CA GLY A 137 -4.96 -11.99 -4.00
C GLY A 137 -6.04 -11.71 -2.96
N VAL A 138 -7.23 -11.24 -3.35
CA VAL A 138 -8.34 -10.98 -2.42
C VAL A 138 -8.90 -12.29 -1.89
N LEU A 139 -8.97 -13.30 -2.75
CA LEU A 139 -9.32 -14.66 -2.35
C LEU A 139 -8.18 -15.26 -1.52
N ASP A 140 -6.93 -15.30 -1.99
CA ASP A 140 -5.87 -15.98 -1.23
C ASP A 140 -5.38 -15.23 0.04
N ASN A 141 -5.31 -13.91 0.00
CA ASN A 141 -4.63 -13.05 0.98
C ASN A 141 -5.51 -11.91 1.53
N GLY A 142 -6.77 -11.78 1.09
CA GLY A 142 -7.64 -10.67 1.45
C GLY A 142 -7.36 -9.37 0.68
N ILE A 143 -8.22 -8.35 0.86
CA ILE A 143 -8.06 -7.06 0.16
C ILE A 143 -6.76 -6.39 0.60
N PRO A 144 -5.83 -6.06 -0.32
CA PRO A 144 -4.56 -5.43 0.03
C PRO A 144 -4.80 -4.08 0.73
N ARG A 145 -4.24 -3.94 1.95
CA ARG A 145 -4.17 -2.66 2.66
C ARG A 145 -3.33 -1.67 1.84
N ARG A 146 -4.00 -0.79 1.09
CA ARG A 146 -3.53 0.47 0.48
C ARG A 146 -2.91 0.38 -0.93
N THR A 147 -3.66 0.86 -1.93
CA THR A 147 -3.11 1.58 -3.09
C THR A 147 -2.87 3.07 -2.80
N LYS A 148 -3.30 3.60 -1.65
CA LYS A 148 -2.99 4.98 -1.24
C LYS A 148 -1.64 5.05 -0.51
N LYS A 149 -0.53 4.92 -1.25
CA LYS A 149 0.69 5.64 -0.86
C LYS A 149 0.40 7.11 -1.14
N ALA A 150 0.00 7.86 -0.12
CA ALA A 150 0.10 9.30 -0.15
C ALA A 150 1.56 9.64 -0.48
N GLN A 151 1.82 10.15 -1.68
CA GLN A 151 3.09 10.75 -2.06
C GLN A 151 3.41 11.81 -1.00
N THR A 152 4.29 11.46 -0.07
CA THR A 152 4.84 12.42 0.87
C THR A 152 5.83 13.25 0.07
N ASN A 153 5.38 14.37 -0.48
CA ASN A 153 6.26 15.39 -1.04
C ASN A 153 7.20 15.88 0.07
N LYS A 154 8.41 15.32 0.12
CA LYS A 154 9.52 15.91 0.88
C LYS A 154 10.02 17.12 0.09
N ASN A 155 9.42 18.28 0.36
CA ASN A 155 10.08 19.56 0.13
C ASN A 155 11.23 19.69 1.14
N THR A 156 12.42 19.24 0.79
CA THR A 156 13.66 19.62 1.48
C THR A 156 14.23 20.87 0.83
N GLY A 157 13.69 22.02 1.23
CA GLY A 157 14.36 23.32 1.12
C GLY A 157 14.55 23.86 2.54
N GLY A 158 15.78 23.82 3.05
CA GLY A 158 16.11 24.32 4.37
C GLY A 158 17.56 24.01 4.76
N THR A 159 18.46 24.92 4.39
CA THR A 159 19.88 24.94 4.80
C THR A 159 20.01 25.03 6.33
N PRO A 160 20.95 24.29 6.95
CA PRO A 160 21.19 24.38 8.39
C PRO A 160 21.97 25.65 8.70
N LYS A 161 21.36 26.56 9.47
CA LYS A 161 22.04 27.72 10.05
C LYS A 161 22.79 27.26 11.31
N ARG A 162 24.12 27.18 11.24
CA ARG A 162 24.99 27.04 12.42
C ARG A 162 24.91 28.32 13.25
N SER A 163 24.62 28.21 14.53
CA SER A 163 24.92 29.25 15.51
C SER A 163 26.36 29.07 16.00
N PRO A 164 27.19 30.12 16.03
CA PRO A 164 28.40 30.12 16.85
C PRO A 164 28.02 30.42 18.31
N GLU A 165 28.83 29.86 19.21
CA GLU A 165 28.84 30.10 20.66
C GLU A 165 29.02 31.57 21.03
#